data_AF-A0A182E3X4-F1
#
_entry.id   AF-A0A182E3X4-F1
#
_cell.length_a   1.000
_cell.length_b   1.000
_cell.length_c   1.000
_cell.angle_alpha   90.00
_cell.angle_beta   90.00
_cell.angle_gamma   90.00
#
_symmetry.space_group_name_H-M   'P 1'
#
loop_
_entity.id
_entity.type
_entity.pdbx_description
1 polymer ?
#
loop_
_entity_poly.entity_id
_entity_poly.type
_entity_poly.pdbx_seq_one_letter_code
_entity_poly.pdbx_strand_id
1 'polypeptide(L)'
;MVRIGGSTPEGAHIKEMDYFSKSGEFRVDREGSPTMLNCLMYKLSYYRFGGLYTQHGQVTGFDRVRHAEIGNKDFELDFLEEAYTTEHWIVRIYKVKPLDNRGHK
;
A
#
# COMPACT_ATOMS: atom_id res chain seq x y z
N MET A 1 -1.70 -9.97 -9.89
CA MET A 1 -2.41 -10.19 -8.60
C MET A 1 -3.90 -9.94 -8.75
N VAL A 2 -4.32 -8.71 -9.06
CA VAL A 2 -5.75 -8.34 -9.20
C VAL A 2 -6.50 -9.21 -10.21
N ARG A 3 -5.99 -9.36 -11.45
CA ARG A 3 -6.63 -10.18 -12.49
C ARG A 3 -6.86 -11.65 -12.09
N ILE A 4 -5.87 -12.26 -11.43
CA ILE A 4 -5.94 -13.66 -10.99
C ILE A 4 -6.89 -13.79 -9.80
N GLY A 5 -6.83 -12.86 -8.84
CA GLY A 5 -7.76 -12.87 -7.70
C GLY A 5 -9.21 -12.66 -8.13
N GLY A 6 -9.44 -11.73 -9.05
CA GLY A 6 -10.78 -11.39 -9.55
C GLY A 6 -11.39 -12.37 -10.55
N SER A 7 -10.65 -13.39 -11.02
CA SER A 7 -11.18 -14.38 -11.97
C SER A 7 -11.94 -15.54 -11.31
N THR A 8 -12.12 -15.50 -9.99
CA THR A 8 -12.80 -16.55 -9.20
C THR A 8 -14.16 -16.06 -8.70
N PRO A 9 -15.13 -16.96 -8.42
CA PRO A 9 -16.42 -16.57 -7.85
C PRO A 9 -16.29 -15.79 -6.54
N GLU A 10 -15.37 -16.20 -5.67
CA GLU A 10 -15.10 -15.57 -4.37
C GLU A 10 -14.49 -14.17 -4.55
N GLY A 11 -13.67 -14.01 -5.59
CA GLY A 11 -13.01 -12.76 -5.96
C GLY A 11 -13.83 -11.84 -6.86
N ALA A 12 -15.09 -12.16 -7.19
CA ALA A 12 -15.91 -11.36 -8.12
C ALA A 12 -16.10 -9.88 -7.70
N HIS A 13 -15.86 -9.57 -6.42
CA HIS A 13 -15.87 -8.22 -5.87
C HIS A 13 -14.60 -7.42 -6.20
N ILE A 14 -13.52 -8.07 -6.65
CA ILE A 14 -12.26 -7.45 -7.05
C ILE A 14 -12.34 -7.07 -8.53
N LYS A 15 -12.46 -5.78 -8.82
CA LYS A 15 -12.52 -5.27 -10.19
C LYS A 15 -11.25 -4.51 -10.53
N GLU A 16 -10.60 -4.88 -11.63
CA GLU A 16 -9.34 -4.26 -12.05
C GLU A 16 -9.47 -2.76 -12.28
N MET A 17 -10.59 -2.33 -12.86
CA MET A 17 -10.89 -0.93 -13.15
C MET A 17 -10.90 -0.04 -11.90
N ASP A 18 -11.22 -0.59 -10.72
CA ASP A 18 -11.29 0.17 -9.47
C ASP A 18 -9.91 0.64 -9.00
N TYR A 19 -8.82 0.03 -9.48
CA TYR A 19 -7.45 0.38 -9.13
C TYR A 19 -6.86 1.49 -10.02
N PHE A 20 -7.55 1.88 -11.09
CA PHE A 20 -7.12 2.98 -11.95
C PHE A 20 -7.73 4.30 -11.48
N SER A 21 -7.00 5.39 -11.71
CA SER A 21 -7.51 6.75 -11.50
C SER A 21 -8.67 7.06 -12.46
N LYS A 22 -9.34 8.20 -12.27
CA LYS A 22 -10.46 8.62 -13.12
C LYS A 22 -10.06 8.82 -14.59
N SER A 23 -8.78 9.11 -14.86
CA SER A 23 -8.20 9.21 -16.20
C SER A 23 -7.82 7.85 -16.80
N GLY A 24 -7.99 6.75 -16.06
CA GLY A 24 -7.59 5.40 -16.49
C GLY A 24 -6.12 5.09 -16.24
N GLU A 25 -5.37 5.96 -15.54
CA GLU A 25 -3.95 5.76 -15.26
C GLU A 25 -3.71 5.00 -13.95
N PHE A 26 -2.69 4.15 -13.92
CA PHE A 26 -2.27 3.44 -12.73
C PHE A 26 -1.24 4.26 -11.95
N ARG A 27 -1.68 4.85 -10.82
CA ARG A 27 -0.86 5.80 -10.05
C ARG A 27 -0.85 5.51 -8.56
N VAL A 28 0.24 5.92 -7.92
CA VAL A 28 0.49 5.76 -6.47
C VAL A 28 0.56 7.10 -5.73
N ASP A 29 0.46 8.20 -6.48
CA ASP A 29 0.38 9.57 -5.98
C ASP A 29 -1.02 9.89 -5.42
N ARG A 30 -1.25 11.15 -5.03
CA ARG A 30 -2.52 11.60 -4.44
C ARG A 30 -3.73 11.45 -5.38
N GLU A 31 -3.46 11.20 -6.64
CA GLU A 31 -4.38 11.28 -7.75
C GLU A 31 -4.69 9.84 -8.27
N GLY A 32 -4.03 8.83 -7.67
CA GLY A 32 -4.41 7.42 -7.71
C GLY A 32 -5.77 7.15 -7.07
N SER A 33 -6.36 5.98 -7.39
CA SER A 33 -7.70 5.66 -6.92
C SER A 33 -7.76 5.42 -5.40
N PRO A 34 -8.89 5.71 -4.73
CA PRO A 34 -9.06 5.38 -3.33
C PRO A 34 -8.87 3.89 -3.03
N THR A 35 -9.27 3.01 -3.96
CA THR A 35 -9.06 1.56 -3.85
C THR A 35 -7.58 1.20 -3.88
N MET A 36 -6.79 1.83 -4.75
CA MET A 36 -5.35 1.61 -4.83
C MET A 36 -4.64 2.10 -3.57
N LEU A 37 -4.93 3.32 -3.11
CA LEU A 37 -4.28 3.93 -1.94
C LEU A 37 -4.67 3.27 -0.61
N ASN A 38 -5.83 2.59 -0.56
CA ASN A 38 -6.28 1.86 0.63
C ASN A 38 -6.04 0.35 0.58
N CYS A 39 -5.55 -0.20 -0.54
CA CYS A 39 -5.34 -1.63 -0.64
C CYS A 39 -4.24 -2.12 0.32
N LEU A 40 -4.35 -3.38 0.74
CA LEU A 40 -3.40 -3.98 1.67
C LEU A 40 -1.96 -3.92 1.14
N MET A 41 -1.76 -4.19 -0.16
CA MET A 41 -0.42 -4.17 -0.76
C MET A 41 0.24 -2.79 -0.70
N TYR A 42 -0.52 -1.73 -0.97
CA TYR A 42 -0.03 -0.35 -0.86
C TYR A 42 0.38 -0.05 0.58
N LYS A 43 -0.49 -0.35 1.55
CA LYS A 43 -0.22 -0.12 2.97
C LYS A 43 1.02 -0.87 3.45
N LEU A 44 1.20 -2.13 3.05
CA LEU A 44 2.37 -2.92 3.44
C LEU A 44 3.66 -2.47 2.75
N SER A 45 3.59 -1.97 1.52
CA SER A 45 4.79 -1.49 0.83
C SER A 45 5.27 -0.15 1.39
N TYR A 46 4.33 0.75 1.71
CA TYR A 46 4.62 2.13 2.08
C TYR A 46 4.49 2.43 3.58
N TYR A 47 4.32 1.44 4.45
CA TYR A 47 4.24 1.68 5.89
C TYR A 47 5.48 2.45 6.37
N ARG A 48 5.27 3.62 7.00
CA ARG A 48 6.31 4.57 7.46
C ARG A 48 7.24 5.12 6.37
N PHE A 49 6.95 4.88 5.08
CA PHE A 49 7.78 5.36 3.98
C PHE A 49 7.63 6.87 3.74
N GLY A 50 6.49 7.46 4.11
CA GLY A 50 6.18 8.87 3.86
C GLY A 50 7.16 9.88 4.50
N GLY A 51 7.86 9.49 5.56
CA GLY A 51 8.87 10.31 6.24
C GLY A 51 10.32 10.09 5.77
N LEU A 52 10.56 9.16 4.84
CA LEU A 52 11.92 8.85 4.39
C LEU A 52 12.36 9.71 3.21
N TYR A 53 13.63 10.15 3.26
CA TYR A 53 14.32 10.69 2.11
C TYR A 53 15.01 9.56 1.34
N THR A 54 14.45 9.17 0.21
CA THR A 54 14.99 8.11 -0.65
C THR A 54 15.97 8.62 -1.70
N GLN A 55 15.88 9.90 -2.05
CA GLN A 55 16.70 10.55 -3.06
C GLN A 55 17.00 12.00 -2.68
N HIS A 56 18.25 12.42 -2.88
CA HIS A 56 18.66 13.80 -2.65
C HIS A 56 17.93 14.75 -3.62
N GLY A 57 17.44 15.88 -3.09
CA GLY A 57 16.69 16.89 -3.86
C GLY A 57 15.23 16.54 -4.16
N GLN A 58 14.73 15.40 -3.67
CA GLN A 58 13.32 15.02 -3.76
C GLN A 58 12.62 15.18 -2.41
N VAL A 59 11.28 15.24 -2.46
CA VAL A 59 10.43 15.26 -1.27
C VAL A 59 10.49 13.93 -0.50
N THR A 60 10.06 13.94 0.76
CA THR A 60 9.94 12.69 1.53
C THR A 60 8.86 11.79 0.94
N GLY A 61 9.06 10.47 1.04
CA GLY A 61 8.13 9.48 0.50
C GLY A 61 8.13 9.44 -1.04
N PHE A 62 9.25 9.78 -1.67
CA PHE A 62 9.41 9.67 -3.11
C PHE A 62 9.76 8.22 -3.51
N ASP A 63 8.89 7.58 -4.31
CA ASP A 63 9.18 6.28 -4.90
C ASP A 63 10.07 6.46 -6.14
N ARG A 64 11.31 5.99 -6.04
CA ARG A 64 12.33 6.08 -7.11
C ARG A 64 11.99 5.25 -8.35
N VAL A 65 11.24 4.16 -8.20
CA VAL A 65 10.88 3.27 -9.33
C VAL A 65 9.72 3.84 -10.11
N ARG A 66 8.74 4.41 -9.40
CA ARG A 66 7.53 5.01 -10.01
C ARG A 66 7.69 6.50 -10.32
N HIS A 67 8.78 7.11 -9.89
CA HIS A 67 9.06 8.54 -10.04
C HIS A 67 7.91 9.44 -9.54
N ALA A 68 7.34 9.09 -8.40
CA ALA A 68 6.19 9.78 -7.83
C ALA A 68 6.29 9.91 -6.31
N GLU A 69 5.78 11.01 -5.78
CA GLU A 69 5.50 11.15 -4.35
C GLU A 69 4.28 10.31 -3.99
N ILE A 70 4.36 9.52 -2.91
CA ILE A 70 3.24 8.67 -2.50
C ILE A 70 2.03 9.50 -2.06
N GLY A 71 0.83 9.05 -2.44
CA GLY A 71 -0.42 9.74 -2.14
C GLY A 71 -0.81 9.76 -0.66
N ASN A 72 -0.62 8.64 0.05
CA ASN A 72 -0.95 8.54 1.47
C ASN A 72 0.32 8.27 2.29
N LYS A 73 0.77 9.30 3.03
CA LYS A 73 2.01 9.25 3.82
C LYS A 73 1.83 8.73 5.23
N ASP A 74 0.66 9.00 5.82
CA ASP A 74 0.40 8.79 7.24
C ASP A 74 -0.80 7.85 7.42
N PHE A 75 -0.49 6.59 7.69
CA PHE A 75 -1.49 5.58 8.01
C PHE A 75 -0.90 4.53 8.95
N GLU A 76 -1.77 3.89 9.74
CA GLU A 76 -1.40 2.80 10.61
C GLU A 76 -1.92 1.46 10.10
N LEU A 77 -1.31 0.38 10.61
CA LEU A 77 -1.73 -0.99 10.34
C LEU A 77 -2.53 -1.54 11.52
N ASP A 78 -3.82 -1.77 11.29
CA ASP A 78 -4.73 -2.24 12.33
C ASP A 78 -4.41 -3.69 12.74
N PHE A 79 -4.41 -4.61 11.76
CA PHE A 79 -4.30 -6.07 11.99
C PHE A 79 -2.91 -6.65 11.79
N LEU A 80 -1.93 -5.83 11.42
CA LEU A 80 -0.57 -6.26 11.11
C LEU A 80 0.43 -5.41 11.89
N GLU A 81 1.55 -6.01 12.27
CA GLU A 81 2.70 -5.33 12.85
C GLU A 81 3.94 -5.59 12.00
N GLU A 82 4.81 -4.58 11.87
CA GLU A 82 6.10 -4.74 11.21
C GLU A 82 7.00 -5.62 12.08
N ALA A 83 7.41 -6.78 11.55
CA ALA A 83 8.28 -7.72 12.25
C ALA A 83 9.75 -7.50 11.90
N TYR A 84 10.04 -7.18 10.63
CA TYR A 84 11.39 -6.91 10.16
C TYR A 84 11.38 -6.15 8.83
N THR A 85 12.29 -5.20 8.65
CA THR A 85 12.55 -4.54 7.37
C THR A 85 14.05 -4.53 7.12
N THR A 86 14.46 -4.93 5.91
CA THR A 86 15.87 -4.94 5.50
C THR A 86 16.47 -3.54 5.42
N GLU A 87 17.80 -3.43 5.50
CA GLU A 87 18.55 -2.16 5.51
C GLU A 87 18.15 -1.21 4.37
N HIS A 88 18.06 -1.73 3.15
CA HIS A 88 17.68 -0.96 1.96
C HIS A 88 16.20 -1.08 1.59
N TRP A 89 15.37 -1.58 2.50
CA TRP A 89 13.90 -1.64 2.38
C TRP A 89 13.41 -2.42 1.14
N ILE A 90 14.21 -3.39 0.66
CA ILE A 90 13.86 -4.27 -0.46
C ILE A 90 12.85 -5.33 -0.01
N VAL A 91 13.05 -5.86 1.20
CA VAL A 91 12.17 -6.86 1.82
C VAL A 91 11.64 -6.34 3.15
N ARG A 92 10.32 -6.51 3.34
CA ARG A 92 9.56 -6.16 4.54
C ARG A 92 8.73 -7.37 4.97
N ILE A 93 8.80 -7.70 6.24
CA ILE A 93 8.13 -8.85 6.85
C ILE A 93 7.15 -8.31 7.88
N TYR A 94 5.90 -8.69 7.72
CA TYR A 94 4.80 -8.31 8.60
C TYR A 94 4.25 -9.55 9.31
N LYS A 95 3.86 -9.37 10.57
CA LYS A 95 3.21 -10.39 11.38
C LYS A 95 1.74 -10.02 11.58
N VAL A 96 0.86 -11.00 11.44
CA VAL A 96 -0.57 -10.84 11.74
C VAL A 96 -0.75 -10.77 13.25
N LYS A 97 -1.42 -9.72 13.73
CA LYS A 97 -1.75 -9.56 15.15
C LYS A 97 -2.79 -10.62 15.56
N PRO A 98 -2.76 -11.08 16.83
CA PRO A 98 -3.85 -11.89 17.35
C PRO A 98 -5.16 -11.08 17.35
N LEU A 99 -6.29 -11.79 17.47
CA LEU A 99 -7.59 -11.14 17.66
C LEU A 99 -7.58 -10.28 18.93
N ASP A 100 -8.34 -9.19 18.91
CA ASP A 100 -8.45 -8.31 20.06
C ASP A 100 -9.04 -9.05 21.26
N ASN A 101 -8.42 -8.85 22.43
CA ASN A 101 -8.75 -9.56 23.66
C ASN A 101 -10.21 -9.38 24.11
N ARG A 102 -10.88 -8.30 23.67
CA ARG A 102 -12.28 -7.99 24.02
C ARG A 102 -13.25 -8.05 22.84
N GLY A 103 -12.82 -8.56 21.69
CA GLY A 103 -13.68 -8.72 20.51
C GLY A 103 -14.28 -7.42 19.97
N HIS A 104 -13.63 -6.27 20.18
CA HIS A 104 -14.11 -5.01 19.63
C HIS A 104 -13.95 -4.98 18.11
N LYS A 105 -15.07 -5.10 17.40
CA LYS A 105 -15.31 -4.56 16.05
C LYS A 105 -16.78 -4.14 15.95
#